data_AF-A0A1H0WDQ5-F1
#
_entry.id   AF-A0A1H0WDQ5-F1
#
_cell.length_a   1.000
_cell.length_b   1.000
_cell.length_c   1.000
_cell.angle_alpha   90.00
_cell.angle_beta   90.00
_cell.angle_gamma   90.00
#
_symmetry.space_group_name_H-M   'P 1'
#
loop_
_entity.id
_entity.type
_entity.pdbx_description
1 polymer ?
#
loop_
_entity_poly.entity_id
_entity_poly.type
_entity_poly.pdbx_seq_one_letter_code
_entity_poly.pdbx_strand_id
1 'polypeptide(L)'
;MSMEDVFERSDTSCPLVVVDAQVLDLTEFLRAHPGGSAVLLANLGRNASADFHHVSAHARPGVRRKLQQLAVAEVDTVPLPTAWVSLGELFDHVRLVRNSFAVQLSPERDPVQDLIYLGQSYHHLLDDHLRAFVEGFSALLGRTADPALLRRLDELSSDAQSRVEDSLAKSDASATASLARWVQQHCIVLLDDSVARTSAAVRALRTSCIESAARVEEIMSVIEAWINKSDEAKRDDA
;
A
#
# COMPACT_ATOMS: atom_id res chain seq x y z
N MET A 1 -0.23 11.03 20.38
CA MET A 1 0.79 10.56 19.40
C MET A 1 0.27 10.96 18.04
N SER A 2 1.08 11.51 17.14
CA SER A 2 0.57 11.87 15.82
C SER A 2 0.35 10.62 14.94
N MET A 3 -0.53 10.71 13.93
CA MET A 3 -0.67 9.62 12.94
C MET A 3 0.66 9.37 12.22
N GLU A 4 1.42 10.43 11.98
CA GLU A 4 2.73 10.39 11.35
C GLU A 4 3.75 9.64 12.22
N ASP A 5 3.72 9.82 13.54
CA ASP A 5 4.57 9.05 14.47
C ASP A 5 4.23 7.56 14.42
N VAL A 6 2.93 7.22 14.44
CA VAL A 6 2.48 5.82 14.34
C VAL A 6 2.95 5.21 13.02
N PHE A 7 2.79 5.96 11.94
CA PHE A 7 3.24 5.58 10.61
C PHE A 7 4.75 5.31 10.58
N GLU A 8 5.58 6.26 11.02
CA GLU A 8 7.05 6.17 10.93
C GLU A 8 7.63 5.04 11.75
N ARG A 9 7.05 4.82 12.94
CA ARG A 9 7.54 3.83 13.90
C ARG A 9 7.04 2.44 13.59
N SER A 10 5.91 2.32 12.90
CA SER A 10 5.29 1.02 12.74
C SER A 10 5.93 0.18 11.65
N ASP A 11 6.49 -0.94 12.08
CA ASP A 11 6.97 -2.03 11.26
C ASP A 11 6.73 -3.38 11.94
N THR A 12 7.32 -4.47 11.45
CA THR A 12 7.14 -5.80 12.03
C THR A 12 7.78 -5.96 13.41
N SER A 13 8.74 -5.10 13.79
CA SER A 13 9.39 -5.08 15.10
C SER A 13 8.67 -4.18 16.11
N CYS A 14 7.95 -3.16 15.62
CA CYS A 14 7.05 -2.31 16.39
C CYS A 14 5.68 -2.26 15.70
N PRO A 15 4.87 -3.32 15.79
CA PRO A 15 3.63 -3.44 15.03
C PRO A 15 2.51 -2.61 15.68
N LEU A 16 2.34 -1.38 15.20
CA LEU A 16 1.30 -0.46 15.66
C LEU A 16 0.14 -0.39 14.67
N VAL A 17 -1.07 -0.21 15.18
CA VAL A 17 -2.26 0.12 14.37
C VAL A 17 -3.15 1.07 15.13
N VAL A 18 -3.92 1.90 14.44
CA VAL A 18 -4.93 2.76 15.07
C VAL A 18 -6.33 2.20 14.87
N VAL A 19 -7.10 2.11 15.95
CA VAL A 19 -8.54 1.78 15.93
C VAL A 19 -9.25 2.73 16.88
N ASP A 20 -10.27 3.44 16.38
CA ASP A 20 -11.07 4.40 17.15
C ASP A 20 -10.21 5.42 17.92
N ALA A 21 -9.20 5.99 17.23
CA ALA A 21 -8.18 6.89 17.79
C ALA A 21 -7.25 6.29 18.86
N GLN A 22 -7.35 5.01 19.18
CA GLN A 22 -6.40 4.32 20.06
C GLN A 22 -5.25 3.72 19.25
N VAL A 23 -4.02 4.00 19.67
CA VAL A 23 -2.82 3.34 19.14
C VAL A 23 -2.64 2.01 19.88
N LEU A 24 -2.68 0.91 19.13
CA LEU A 24 -2.57 -0.45 19.65
C LEU A 24 -1.20 -1.02 19.31
N ASP A 25 -0.52 -1.57 20.31
CA ASP A 25 0.69 -2.38 20.13
C ASP A 25 0.31 -3.85 19.95
N LEU A 26 0.63 -4.41 18.78
CA LEU A 26 0.27 -5.77 18.40
C LEU A 26 1.40 -6.77 18.66
N THR A 27 2.51 -6.39 19.29
CA THR A 27 3.73 -7.22 19.43
C THR A 27 3.40 -8.64 19.91
N GLU A 28 2.63 -8.74 20.99
CA GLU A 28 2.23 -10.02 21.60
C GLU A 28 0.94 -10.62 21.00
N PHE A 29 0.33 -9.94 20.02
CA PHE A 29 -0.97 -10.32 19.46
C PHE A 29 -0.92 -10.75 17.99
N LEU A 30 0.10 -10.39 17.23
CA LEU A 30 0.21 -10.68 15.79
C LEU A 30 -0.14 -12.14 15.45
N ARG A 31 0.45 -13.10 16.18
CA ARG A 31 0.23 -14.54 15.95
C ARG A 31 -1.02 -15.12 16.62
N ALA A 32 -1.59 -14.38 17.56
CA ALA A 32 -2.77 -14.79 18.32
C ALA A 32 -4.08 -14.30 17.70
N HIS A 33 -4.00 -13.47 16.65
CA HIS A 33 -5.17 -12.95 15.98
C HIS A 33 -5.94 -14.06 15.25
N PRO A 34 -7.24 -14.29 15.57
CA PRO A 34 -8.02 -15.35 14.94
C PRO A 34 -8.18 -15.22 13.42
N GLY A 35 -8.09 -14.00 12.88
CA GLY A 35 -8.08 -13.74 11.43
C GLY A 35 -6.72 -13.94 10.76
N GLY A 36 -5.71 -14.40 11.50
CA GLY A 36 -4.33 -14.55 11.04
C GLY A 36 -3.52 -13.26 11.17
N SER A 37 -2.19 -13.40 11.13
CA SER A 37 -1.26 -12.27 11.23
C SER A 37 -1.22 -11.41 9.96
N ALA A 38 -1.47 -12.02 8.80
CA ALA A 38 -1.38 -11.37 7.48
C ALA A 38 -2.23 -10.08 7.40
N VAL A 39 -3.48 -10.11 7.89
CA VAL A 39 -4.36 -8.94 7.88
C VAL A 39 -3.87 -7.83 8.83
N LEU A 40 -3.24 -8.18 9.95
CA LEU A 40 -2.64 -7.19 10.85
C LEU A 40 -1.39 -6.56 10.24
N LEU A 41 -0.54 -7.39 9.61
CA LEU A 41 0.65 -6.94 8.89
C LEU A 41 0.30 -5.97 7.74
N ALA A 42 -0.79 -6.22 7.01
CA ALA A 42 -1.31 -5.31 6.00
C ALA A 42 -1.76 -3.95 6.56
N ASN A 43 -2.15 -3.91 7.83
CA ASN A 43 -2.69 -2.72 8.51
C ASN A 43 -1.67 -1.96 9.37
N LEU A 44 -0.40 -2.38 9.42
CA LEU A 44 0.60 -1.73 10.25
C LEU A 44 0.77 -0.26 9.88
N GLY A 45 0.78 0.60 10.90
CA GLY A 45 0.94 2.06 10.83
C GLY A 45 -0.18 2.80 10.11
N ARG A 46 -1.38 2.22 10.03
CA ARG A 46 -2.58 2.81 9.43
C ARG A 46 -3.65 3.09 10.49
N ASN A 47 -4.61 3.93 10.13
CA ASN A 47 -5.91 3.94 10.78
C ASN A 47 -6.80 2.83 10.20
N ALA A 48 -6.88 1.71 10.92
CA ALA A 48 -7.65 0.53 10.52
C ALA A 48 -9.07 0.52 11.09
N SER A 49 -9.59 1.66 11.56
CA SER A 49 -10.92 1.70 12.22
C SER A 49 -12.04 1.21 11.30
N ALA A 50 -12.05 1.66 10.04
CA ALA A 50 -13.05 1.20 9.06
C ALA A 50 -12.94 -0.31 8.84
N ASP A 51 -11.75 -0.80 8.51
CA ASP A 51 -11.45 -2.23 8.29
C ASP A 51 -11.86 -3.09 9.51
N PHE A 52 -11.58 -2.60 10.72
CA PHE A 52 -11.94 -3.26 11.97
C PHE A 52 -13.46 -3.41 12.14
N HIS A 53 -14.23 -2.34 11.90
CA HIS A 53 -15.68 -2.33 12.08
C HIS A 53 -16.44 -3.06 10.96
N HIS A 54 -15.82 -3.26 9.79
CA HIS A 54 -16.39 -4.08 8.72
C HIS A 54 -16.47 -5.58 9.08
N VAL A 55 -15.69 -6.05 10.06
CA VAL A 55 -15.70 -7.44 10.50
C VAL A 55 -16.67 -7.63 11.66
N SER A 56 -17.82 -8.25 11.39
CA SER A 56 -18.89 -8.45 12.39
C SER A 56 -18.44 -9.17 13.66
N ALA A 57 -17.46 -10.07 13.56
CA ALA A 57 -16.89 -10.78 14.71
C ALA A 57 -16.20 -9.85 15.73
N HIS A 58 -15.77 -8.65 15.32
CA HIS A 58 -15.13 -7.66 16.20
C HIS A 58 -16.10 -6.94 17.13
N ALA A 59 -17.41 -6.98 16.89
CA ALA A 59 -18.42 -6.37 17.76
C ALA A 59 -18.54 -7.03 19.14
N ARG A 60 -17.89 -8.17 19.36
CA ARG A 60 -17.99 -8.98 20.59
C ARG A 60 -17.36 -8.26 21.79
N PRO A 61 -17.96 -8.33 23.00
CA PRO A 61 -17.41 -7.70 24.20
C PRO A 61 -15.99 -8.13 24.57
N GLY A 62 -15.61 -9.37 24.25
CA GLY A 62 -14.26 -9.87 24.47
C GLY A 62 -13.20 -9.16 23.63
N VAL A 63 -13.55 -8.71 22.42
CA VAL A 63 -12.66 -7.96 21.54
C VAL A 63 -12.41 -6.57 22.10
N ARG A 64 -13.44 -5.88 22.60
CA ARG A 64 -13.29 -4.57 23.26
C ARG A 64 -12.31 -4.62 24.44
N ARG A 65 -12.39 -5.67 25.27
CA ARG A 65 -11.42 -5.87 26.37
C ARG A 65 -10.01 -6.11 25.84
N LYS A 66 -9.87 -6.83 24.73
CA LYS A 66 -8.56 -7.05 24.10
C LYS A 66 -7.98 -5.74 23.56
N LEU A 67 -8.78 -4.87 22.92
CA LEU A 67 -8.31 -3.54 22.47
C LEU A 67 -7.76 -2.71 23.63
N GLN A 68 -8.46 -2.68 24.77
CA GLN A 68 -8.00 -1.98 25.98
C GLN A 68 -6.65 -2.51 26.51
N GLN A 69 -6.37 -3.80 26.35
CA GLN A 69 -5.08 -4.40 26.75
C GLN A 69 -3.95 -4.06 25.78
N LEU A 70 -4.26 -3.78 24.52
CA LEU A 70 -3.27 -3.48 23.47
C LEU A 70 -3.02 -1.97 23.35
N ALA A 71 -3.90 -1.12 23.87
CA ALA A 71 -3.80 0.33 23.76
C ALA A 71 -2.58 0.86 24.53
N VAL A 72 -1.70 1.59 23.83
CA VAL A 72 -0.47 2.19 24.36
C VAL A 72 -0.46 3.71 24.30
N ALA A 73 -1.29 4.31 23.45
CA ALA A 73 -1.46 5.75 23.33
C ALA A 73 -2.80 6.09 22.66
N GLU A 74 -3.11 7.37 22.60
CA GLU A 74 -4.18 7.92 21.77
C GLU A 74 -3.59 8.82 20.68
N VAL A 75 -4.26 8.86 19.53
CA VAL A 75 -3.91 9.74 18.42
C VAL A 75 -4.39 11.16 18.73
N ASP A 76 -3.58 12.15 18.37
CA ASP A 76 -3.94 13.56 18.59
C ASP A 76 -5.22 13.93 17.80
N THR A 77 -6.22 14.49 18.48
CA THR A 77 -7.54 14.79 17.90
C THR A 77 -7.65 16.20 17.31
N VAL A 78 -6.55 16.75 16.82
CA VAL A 78 -6.53 18.12 16.28
C VAL A 78 -7.35 18.13 14.98
N PRO A 79 -8.39 18.97 14.84
CA PRO A 79 -9.16 19.05 13.60
C PRO A 79 -8.25 19.41 12.42
N LEU A 80 -8.17 18.53 11.44
CA LEU A 80 -7.37 18.75 10.24
C LEU A 80 -8.23 19.40 9.14
N PRO A 81 -7.70 20.36 8.37
CA PRO A 81 -8.39 20.90 7.20
C PRO A 81 -8.75 19.80 6.20
N THR A 82 -9.82 19.96 5.42
CA THR A 82 -10.32 18.92 4.48
C THR A 82 -9.25 18.36 3.55
N ALA A 83 -8.36 19.20 3.02
CA ALA A 83 -7.26 18.77 2.15
C ALA A 83 -6.32 17.75 2.83
N TRP A 84 -6.18 17.84 4.16
CA TRP A 84 -5.38 16.90 4.95
C TRP A 84 -6.08 15.56 5.14
N VAL A 85 -7.41 15.59 5.28
CA VAL A 85 -8.20 14.35 5.36
C VAL A 85 -8.04 13.58 4.06
N SER A 86 -8.21 14.23 2.91
CA SER A 86 -8.06 13.57 1.60
C SER A 86 -6.64 13.05 1.34
N LEU A 87 -5.60 13.83 1.68
CA LEU A 87 -4.21 13.35 1.54
C LEU A 87 -3.90 12.22 2.52
N GLY A 88 -4.42 12.29 3.75
CA GLY A 88 -4.26 11.24 4.76
C GLY A 88 -4.95 9.93 4.37
N GLU A 89 -6.16 9.99 3.81
CA GLU A 89 -6.89 8.83 3.29
C GLU A 89 -6.13 8.17 2.14
N LEU A 90 -5.65 8.97 1.18
CA LEU A 90 -4.84 8.47 0.07
C LEU A 90 -3.54 7.84 0.56
N PHE A 91 -2.92 8.44 1.57
CA PHE A 91 -1.72 7.89 2.19
C PHE A 91 -1.97 6.54 2.87
N ASP A 92 -3.04 6.43 3.65
CA ASP A 92 -3.46 5.17 4.27
C ASP A 92 -3.74 4.09 3.21
N HIS A 93 -4.29 4.48 2.04
CA HIS A 93 -4.50 3.57 0.91
C HIS A 93 -3.19 3.12 0.26
N VAL A 94 -2.28 4.04 -0.05
CA VAL A 94 -0.94 3.71 -0.59
C VAL A 94 -0.20 2.74 0.34
N ARG A 95 -0.26 2.98 1.66
CA ARG A 95 0.36 2.12 2.66
C ARG A 95 -0.31 0.74 2.75
N LEU A 96 -1.64 0.66 2.65
CA LEU A 96 -2.34 -0.64 2.62
C LEU A 96 -1.85 -1.49 1.46
N VAL A 97 -1.77 -0.90 0.26
CA VAL A 97 -1.36 -1.61 -0.95
C VAL A 97 0.08 -2.08 -0.81
N ARG A 98 0.99 -1.20 -0.35
CA ARG A 98 2.39 -1.54 -0.04
C ARG A 98 2.49 -2.74 0.91
N ASN A 99 1.81 -2.66 2.05
CA ASN A 99 1.91 -3.72 3.06
C ASN A 99 1.29 -5.03 2.57
N SER A 100 0.20 -4.97 1.81
CA SER A 100 -0.44 -6.15 1.22
C SER A 100 0.53 -6.87 0.27
N PHE A 101 1.25 -6.14 -0.58
CA PHE A 101 2.31 -6.71 -1.43
C PHE A 101 3.42 -7.38 -0.63
N ALA A 102 3.87 -6.74 0.45
CA ALA A 102 4.91 -7.31 1.31
C ALA A 102 4.45 -8.62 1.99
N VAL A 103 3.18 -8.70 2.40
CA VAL A 103 2.59 -9.89 3.04
C VAL A 103 2.37 -11.04 2.06
N GLN A 104 2.14 -10.74 0.78
CA GLN A 104 1.97 -11.80 -0.23
C GLN A 104 3.26 -12.53 -0.56
N LEU A 105 4.43 -11.96 -0.23
CA LEU A 105 5.71 -12.66 -0.42
C LEU A 105 5.82 -13.87 0.48
N SER A 106 6.11 -15.03 -0.12
CA SER A 106 6.56 -16.18 0.64
C SER A 106 7.70 -16.88 -0.11
N PRO A 107 8.95 -16.75 0.35
CA PRO A 107 10.09 -17.40 -0.30
C PRO A 107 10.04 -18.94 -0.20
N GLU A 108 9.17 -19.47 0.66
CA GLU A 108 8.94 -20.91 0.83
C GLU A 108 7.82 -21.45 -0.10
N ARG A 109 7.04 -20.56 -0.72
CA ARG A 109 5.94 -20.96 -1.60
C ARG A 109 6.49 -21.45 -2.93
N ASP A 110 5.81 -22.44 -3.50
CA ASP A 110 6.08 -22.91 -4.86
C ASP A 110 6.04 -21.73 -5.86
N PRO A 111 7.03 -21.59 -6.76
CA PRO A 111 7.10 -20.44 -7.67
C PRO A 111 5.86 -20.25 -8.55
N VAL A 112 5.23 -21.32 -9.02
CA VAL A 112 4.02 -21.24 -9.85
C VAL A 112 2.87 -20.73 -9.02
N GLN A 113 2.70 -21.27 -7.82
CA GLN A 113 1.69 -20.78 -6.89
C GLN A 113 1.95 -19.33 -6.47
N ASP A 114 3.21 -18.95 -6.26
CA ASP A 114 3.59 -17.58 -5.89
C ASP A 114 3.31 -16.58 -7.01
N LEU A 115 3.63 -16.94 -8.26
CA LEU A 115 3.33 -16.10 -9.41
C LEU A 115 1.82 -15.93 -9.64
N ILE A 116 0.97 -16.92 -9.31
CA ILE A 116 -0.49 -16.75 -9.39
C ILE A 116 -0.94 -15.62 -8.44
N TYR A 117 -0.50 -15.65 -7.18
CA TYR A 117 -0.88 -14.62 -6.20
C TYR A 117 -0.28 -13.26 -6.51
N LEU A 118 1.02 -13.22 -6.85
CA LEU A 118 1.71 -11.98 -7.19
C LEU A 118 1.21 -11.40 -8.52
N GLY A 119 0.91 -12.24 -9.51
CA GLY A 119 0.33 -11.81 -10.78
C GLY A 119 -1.05 -11.18 -10.61
N GLN A 120 -1.92 -11.80 -9.80
CA GLN A 120 -3.21 -11.21 -9.44
C GLN A 120 -3.05 -9.88 -8.69
N SER A 121 -2.14 -9.83 -7.72
CA SER A 121 -1.86 -8.61 -6.97
C SER A 121 -1.30 -7.51 -7.87
N TYR A 122 -0.43 -7.87 -8.82
CA TYR A 122 0.17 -6.95 -9.78
C TYR A 122 -0.89 -6.38 -10.72
N HIS A 123 -1.76 -7.22 -11.26
CA HIS A 123 -2.85 -6.76 -12.10
C HIS A 123 -3.81 -5.82 -11.33
N HIS A 124 -4.20 -6.18 -10.10
CA HIS A 124 -5.00 -5.29 -9.24
C HIS A 124 -4.29 -3.97 -8.91
N LEU A 125 -2.97 -3.99 -8.71
CA LEU A 125 -2.18 -2.77 -8.52
C LEU A 125 -2.31 -1.85 -9.73
N LEU A 126 -2.18 -2.39 -10.95
CA LEU A 126 -2.23 -1.60 -12.17
C LEU A 126 -3.63 -1.07 -12.46
N ASP A 127 -4.66 -1.92 -12.42
CA ASP A 127 -6.02 -1.56 -12.82
C ASP A 127 -6.72 -0.65 -11.82
N ASP A 128 -6.61 -0.98 -10.53
CA ASP A 128 -7.37 -0.31 -9.49
C ASP A 128 -6.52 0.72 -8.74
N HIS A 129 -5.38 0.29 -8.19
CA HIS A 129 -4.69 1.09 -7.19
C HIS A 129 -3.86 2.23 -7.80
N LEU A 130 -3.05 1.97 -8.82
CA LEU A 130 -2.28 3.03 -9.49
C LEU A 130 -3.19 4.03 -10.19
N ARG A 131 -4.29 3.56 -10.78
CA ARG A 131 -5.34 4.43 -11.31
C ARG A 131 -5.90 5.33 -10.23
N ALA A 132 -6.34 4.76 -9.10
CA ALA A 132 -6.85 5.52 -7.97
C ALA A 132 -5.81 6.50 -7.40
N PHE A 133 -4.53 6.14 -7.39
CA PHE A 133 -3.45 7.03 -6.95
C PHE A 133 -3.25 8.19 -7.90
N VAL A 134 -3.16 7.94 -9.20
CA VAL A 134 -3.03 8.97 -10.24
C VAL A 134 -4.21 9.94 -10.18
N GLU A 135 -5.43 9.43 -10.06
CA GLU A 135 -6.65 10.22 -9.93
C GLU A 135 -6.68 11.01 -8.62
N GLY A 136 -6.39 10.36 -7.49
CA GLY A 136 -6.39 10.97 -6.16
C GLY A 136 -5.36 12.09 -6.01
N PHE A 137 -4.11 11.85 -6.43
CA PHE A 137 -3.07 12.87 -6.40
C PHE A 137 -3.36 14.02 -7.37
N SER A 138 -3.93 13.74 -8.55
CA SER A 138 -4.36 14.78 -9.48
C SER A 138 -5.45 15.66 -8.87
N ALA A 139 -6.44 15.05 -8.20
CA ALA A 139 -7.51 15.77 -7.53
C ALA A 139 -6.98 16.67 -6.40
N LEU A 140 -5.99 16.21 -5.63
CA LEU A 140 -5.31 17.02 -4.60
C LEU A 140 -4.59 18.25 -5.19
N LEU A 141 -4.18 18.17 -6.45
CA LEU A 141 -3.59 19.28 -7.20
C LEU A 141 -4.64 20.14 -7.94
N GLY A 142 -5.93 19.85 -7.78
CA GLY A 142 -7.02 20.58 -8.43
C GLY A 142 -7.12 20.33 -9.93
N ARG A 143 -6.63 19.19 -10.43
CA ARG A 143 -6.65 18.81 -11.84
C ARG A 143 -7.24 17.41 -12.05
N THR A 144 -7.64 17.11 -13.28
CA THR A 144 -7.98 15.74 -13.69
C THR A 144 -6.72 14.95 -14.00
N ALA A 145 -6.76 13.63 -13.81
CA ALA A 145 -5.70 12.72 -14.26
C ALA A 145 -5.45 12.87 -15.76
N ASP A 146 -4.19 12.77 -16.19
CA ASP A 146 -3.82 12.81 -17.61
C ASP A 146 -4.39 11.58 -18.34
N PRO A 147 -5.29 11.75 -19.32
CA PRO A 147 -5.85 10.64 -20.08
C PRO A 147 -4.79 9.83 -20.85
N ALA A 148 -3.65 10.44 -21.23
CA ALA A 148 -2.57 9.72 -21.90
C ALA A 148 -1.87 8.75 -20.94
N LEU A 149 -1.58 9.19 -19.71
CA LEU A 149 -1.01 8.35 -18.68
C LEU A 149 -1.94 7.19 -18.29
N LEU A 150 -3.24 7.46 -18.17
CA LEU A 150 -4.23 6.41 -17.86
C LEU A 150 -4.33 5.36 -18.98
N ARG A 151 -4.31 5.76 -20.26
CA ARG A 151 -4.25 4.80 -21.37
C ARG A 151 -2.96 3.98 -21.34
N ARG A 152 -1.84 4.61 -20.99
CA ARG A 152 -0.55 3.92 -20.88
C ARG A 152 -0.56 2.87 -19.76
N LEU A 153 -1.23 3.17 -18.65
CA LEU A 153 -1.45 2.22 -17.56
C LEU A 153 -2.30 1.03 -18.01
N ASP A 154 -3.35 1.26 -18.81
CA ASP A 154 -4.18 0.19 -19.38
C ASP A 154 -3.38 -0.74 -20.31
N GLU A 155 -2.53 -0.17 -21.16
CA GLU A 155 -1.59 -0.95 -22.01
C GLU A 155 -0.64 -1.79 -21.16
N LEU A 156 -0.02 -1.17 -20.14
CA LEU A 156 0.89 -1.87 -19.23
C LEU A 156 0.20 -3.02 -18.49
N SER A 157 -1.06 -2.85 -18.09
CA SER A 157 -1.84 -3.90 -17.42
C SER A 157 -2.12 -5.09 -18.33
N SER A 158 -2.55 -4.83 -19.57
CA SER A 158 -2.75 -5.87 -20.58
C SER A 158 -1.46 -6.65 -20.86
N ASP A 159 -0.34 -5.94 -21.01
CA ASP A 159 0.96 -6.59 -21.26
C ASP A 159 1.48 -7.36 -20.03
N ALA A 160 1.22 -6.87 -18.82
CA ALA A 160 1.55 -7.55 -17.59
C ALA A 160 0.78 -8.87 -17.44
N GLN A 161 -0.53 -8.85 -17.74
CA GLN A 161 -1.38 -10.03 -17.69
C GLN A 161 -0.87 -11.11 -18.65
N SER A 162 -0.66 -10.75 -19.92
CA SER A 162 -0.15 -11.66 -20.95
C SER A 162 1.18 -12.31 -20.53
N ARG A 163 2.10 -11.51 -19.96
CA ARG A 163 3.39 -12.00 -19.46
C ARG A 163 3.26 -13.02 -18.33
N VAL A 164 2.34 -12.80 -17.39
CA VAL A 164 2.08 -13.74 -16.29
C VAL A 164 1.49 -15.05 -16.84
N GLU A 165 0.49 -14.96 -17.71
CA GLU A 165 -0.16 -16.12 -18.33
C GLU A 165 0.82 -16.97 -19.15
N ASP A 166 1.66 -16.34 -19.97
CA ASP A 166 2.71 -17.00 -20.75
C ASP A 166 3.73 -17.73 -19.85
N SER A 167 4.10 -17.13 -18.73
CA SER A 167 5.03 -17.76 -17.79
C SER A 167 4.41 -18.97 -17.09
N LEU A 168 3.14 -18.86 -16.66
CA LEU A 168 2.41 -19.96 -16.04
C LEU A 168 2.18 -21.13 -17.02
N ALA A 169 1.87 -20.82 -18.29
CA ALA A 169 1.64 -21.82 -19.33
C ALA A 169 2.90 -22.65 -19.65
N LYS A 170 4.09 -22.03 -19.63
CA LYS A 170 5.37 -22.72 -19.85
C LYS A 170 5.75 -23.66 -18.71
N SER A 171 5.22 -23.42 -17.50
CA SER A 171 5.49 -24.22 -16.29
C SER A 171 6.98 -24.42 -15.97
N ASP A 172 7.84 -23.45 -16.34
CA ASP A 172 9.26 -23.46 -15.99
C ASP A 172 9.47 -22.77 -14.63
N ALA A 173 9.79 -23.56 -13.61
CA ALA A 173 9.92 -23.08 -12.24
C ALA A 173 10.97 -21.96 -12.09
N SER A 174 12.06 -21.99 -12.86
CA SER A 174 13.14 -20.99 -12.79
C SER A 174 12.72 -19.64 -13.36
N ALA A 175 12.15 -19.63 -14.57
CA ALA A 175 11.63 -18.43 -15.21
C ALA A 175 10.46 -17.83 -14.41
N THR A 176 9.56 -18.68 -13.92
CA THR A 176 8.44 -18.27 -13.06
C THR A 176 8.93 -17.63 -11.77
N ALA A 177 9.89 -18.24 -11.06
CA ALA A 177 10.48 -17.66 -9.86
C ALA A 177 11.19 -16.32 -10.14
N SER A 178 11.80 -16.19 -11.32
CA SER A 178 12.47 -14.95 -11.72
C SER A 178 11.48 -13.84 -12.05
N LEU A 179 10.38 -14.18 -12.74
CA LEU A 179 9.27 -13.24 -12.98
C LEU A 179 8.59 -12.81 -11.68
N ALA A 180 8.29 -13.75 -10.76
CA ALA A 180 7.68 -13.45 -9.46
C ALA A 180 8.53 -12.45 -8.66
N ARG A 181 9.84 -12.73 -8.54
CA ARG A 181 10.80 -11.83 -7.86
C ARG A 181 10.88 -10.45 -8.53
N TRP A 182 10.90 -10.41 -9.87
CA TRP A 182 10.92 -9.15 -10.61
C TRP A 182 9.65 -8.33 -10.35
N VAL A 183 8.47 -8.93 -10.50
CA VAL A 183 7.17 -8.26 -10.29
C VAL A 183 7.13 -7.65 -8.90
N GLN A 184 7.51 -8.43 -7.90
CA GLN A 184 7.51 -7.98 -6.53
C GLN A 184 8.48 -6.84 -6.28
N GLN A 185 9.75 -6.98 -6.67
CA GLN A 185 10.75 -5.93 -6.46
C GLN A 185 10.35 -4.64 -7.17
N HIS A 186 9.85 -4.78 -8.40
CA HIS A 186 9.38 -3.68 -9.24
C HIS A 186 8.22 -2.90 -8.59
N CYS A 187 7.26 -3.61 -7.99
CA CYS A 187 6.12 -2.99 -7.29
C CYS A 187 6.51 -2.42 -5.93
N ILE A 188 7.31 -3.14 -5.13
CA ILE A 188 7.72 -2.68 -3.79
C ILE A 188 8.54 -1.40 -3.89
N VAL A 189 9.45 -1.27 -4.86
CA VAL A 189 10.24 -0.05 -5.05
C VAL A 189 9.35 1.17 -5.30
N LEU A 190 8.34 1.03 -6.17
CA LEU A 190 7.37 2.10 -6.42
C LEU A 190 6.58 2.45 -5.15
N LEU A 191 6.06 1.43 -4.47
CA LEU A 191 5.19 1.60 -3.32
C LEU A 191 5.95 2.16 -2.12
N ASP A 192 7.22 1.77 -1.90
CA ASP A 192 8.09 2.35 -0.87
C ASP A 192 8.38 3.82 -1.13
N ASP A 193 8.73 4.20 -2.37
CA ASP A 193 8.96 5.62 -2.71
C ASP A 193 7.67 6.44 -2.60
N SER A 194 6.54 5.87 -3.03
CA SER A 194 5.21 6.48 -2.89
C SER A 194 4.85 6.70 -1.42
N VAL A 195 5.08 5.72 -0.55
CA VAL A 195 4.88 5.83 0.89
C VAL A 195 5.77 6.93 1.49
N ALA A 196 7.06 6.93 1.19
CA ALA A 196 8.01 7.90 1.74
C ALA A 196 7.65 9.34 1.34
N ARG A 197 7.31 9.55 0.07
CA ARG A 197 6.96 10.87 -0.46
C ARG A 197 5.58 11.35 -0.01
N THR A 198 4.59 10.46 0.05
CA THR A 198 3.26 10.82 0.58
C THR A 198 3.36 11.19 2.06
N SER A 199 4.17 10.47 2.83
CA SER A 199 4.50 10.83 4.21
C SER A 199 5.13 12.23 4.29
N ALA A 200 6.07 12.56 3.40
CA ALA A 200 6.66 13.90 3.34
C ALA A 200 5.63 14.98 2.97
N ALA A 201 4.70 14.68 2.05
CA ALA A 201 3.60 15.58 1.69
C ALA A 201 2.68 15.87 2.89
N VAL A 202 2.26 14.84 3.63
CA VAL A 202 1.45 14.97 4.85
C VAL A 202 2.16 15.84 5.89
N ARG A 203 3.46 15.62 6.13
CA ARG A 203 4.25 16.47 7.06
C ARG A 203 4.32 17.92 6.57
N ALA A 204 4.61 18.15 5.29
CA ALA A 204 4.71 19.49 4.72
C ALA A 204 3.39 20.25 4.81
N LEU A 205 2.26 19.54 4.71
CA LEU A 205 0.94 20.14 4.81
C LEU A 205 0.68 20.79 6.19
N ARG A 206 1.43 20.38 7.24
CA ARG A 206 1.43 21.02 8.56
C ARG A 206 1.89 22.47 8.57
N THR A 207 2.73 22.84 7.62
CA THR A 207 3.38 24.16 7.59
C THR A 207 3.11 24.92 6.29
N SER A 208 2.90 24.22 5.17
CA SER A 208 2.77 24.84 3.85
C SER A 208 2.01 23.96 2.86
N CYS A 209 0.83 24.44 2.41
CA CYS A 209 0.10 23.81 1.32
C CYS A 209 0.88 23.82 -0.01
N ILE A 210 1.71 24.84 -0.24
CA ILE A 210 2.54 24.94 -1.45
C ILE A 210 3.60 23.85 -1.45
N GLU A 211 4.26 23.63 -0.31
CA GLU A 211 5.27 22.57 -0.19
C GLU A 211 4.61 21.19 -0.30
N SER A 212 3.48 20.97 0.36
CA SER A 212 2.71 19.72 0.20
C SER A 212 2.33 19.46 -1.26
N ALA A 213 1.87 20.47 -2.00
CA ALA A 213 1.54 20.33 -3.43
C ALA A 213 2.78 19.97 -4.27
N ALA A 214 3.93 20.59 -3.99
CA ALA A 214 5.19 20.23 -4.65
C ALA A 214 5.58 18.77 -4.38
N ARG A 215 5.39 18.27 -3.16
CA ARG A 215 5.61 16.84 -2.83
C ARG A 215 4.62 15.92 -3.55
N VAL A 216 3.37 16.34 -3.73
CA VAL A 216 2.39 15.57 -4.52
C VAL A 216 2.79 15.50 -5.99
N GLU A 217 3.31 16.58 -6.58
CA GLU A 217 3.87 16.57 -7.94
C GLU A 217 5.09 15.63 -8.07
N GLU A 218 5.94 15.56 -7.05
CA GLU A 218 7.06 14.60 -7.02
C GLU A 218 6.57 13.15 -7.05
N ILE A 219 5.51 12.82 -6.29
CA ILE A 219 4.90 11.48 -6.29
C ILE A 219 4.34 11.13 -7.67
N MET A 220 3.59 12.07 -8.27
CA MET A 220 3.03 11.90 -9.62
C MET A 220 4.13 11.64 -10.66
N SER A 221 5.23 12.40 -10.59
CA SER A 221 6.38 12.24 -11.49
C SER A 221 7.03 10.86 -11.36
N VAL A 222 7.10 10.31 -10.14
CA VAL A 222 7.62 8.96 -9.88
C VAL A 222 6.71 7.89 -10.45
N ILE A 223 5.40 7.97 -10.19
CA ILE A 223 4.41 7.03 -10.72
C ILE A 223 4.43 7.05 -12.25
N GLU A 224 4.43 8.24 -12.86
CA GLU A 224 4.49 8.39 -14.32
C GLU A 224 5.78 7.81 -14.90
N ALA A 225 6.94 8.13 -14.31
CA ALA A 225 8.22 7.58 -14.75
C ALA A 225 8.26 6.05 -14.63
N TRP A 226 7.69 5.49 -13.57
CA TRP A 226 7.59 4.05 -13.38
C TRP A 226 6.69 3.39 -14.42
N ILE A 227 5.49 3.95 -14.69
CA ILE A 227 4.57 3.45 -15.72
C ILE A 227 5.28 3.43 -17.09
N ASN A 228 5.95 4.53 -17.44
CA ASN A 228 6.61 4.65 -18.73
C ASN A 228 7.82 3.71 -18.90
N LYS A 229 8.57 3.43 -17.82
CA LYS A 229 9.77 2.55 -17.84
C LYS A 229 9.47 1.07 -17.65
N SER A 230 8.28 0.71 -17.19
CA SER A 230 7.91 -0.69 -16.88
C SER A 230 7.92 -1.61 -18.11
N ASP A 231 7.83 -1.04 -19.32
CA ASP A 231 7.99 -1.80 -20.57
C ASP A 231 9.45 -1.98 -21.01
N GLU A 232 10.34 -1.06 -20.64
CA GLU A 232 11.74 -1.07 -21.05
C GLU A 232 12.60 -1.99 -20.16
N ALA A 233 12.29 -2.04 -18.86
CA ALA A 233 13.06 -2.72 -17.81
C ALA A 233 13.14 -4.26 -17.93
N LYS A 234 12.69 -4.85 -19.04
CA LYS A 234 12.80 -6.29 -19.31
C LYS A 234 13.30 -6.67 -20.70
N ARG A 235 13.60 -5.70 -21.59
CA ARG A 235 14.35 -6.02 -22.81
C ARG A 235 15.83 -6.29 -22.52
N ASP A 236 16.34 -5.80 -21.40
CA ASP A 236 17.75 -5.92 -21.01
C ASP A 236 18.05 -7.18 -20.16
N ASP A 237 17.02 -7.91 -19.72
CA ASP A 237 17.13 -9.13 -18.89
C ASP A 237 16.78 -10.44 -19.65
N ALA A 238 16.55 -10.36 -20.97
CA ALA A 238 16.26 -11.49 -21.87
C ALA A 238 17.44 -11.80 -22.79
#